data_AF-A0A6N3DIQ5-F1
#
_entry.id   AF-A0A6N3DIQ5-F1
#
_cell.length_a   1.000
_cell.length_b   1.000
_cell.length_c   1.000
_cell.angle_alpha   90.00
_cell.angle_beta   90.00
_cell.angle_gamma   90.00
#
_symmetry.space_group_name_H-M   'P 1'
#
loop_
_entity.id
_entity.type
_entity.pdbx_description
1 polymer ?
#
loop_
_entity_poly.entity_id
_entity_poly.type
_entity_poly.pdbx_seq_one_letter_code
_entity_poly.pdbx_strand_id
1 'polypeptide(L)'
;MSFFGRLFDFNRDGETDFSEELLGLGMIAAVAGAAEEEDQLLRELDEELEEEEDEEMERAIRASLAEMSSFNADDYEEESKSVIRAKLAELEDKLLDWECEEPDDVLSSAYDAWEEGREQLEDAISDLEDLLDE
;
A
#
# COMPACT_ATOMS: atom_id res chain seq x y z
N MET A 1 33.53 -29.30 52.41
CA MET A 1 32.31 -28.71 53.00
C MET A 1 31.23 -28.74 51.94
N SER A 2 30.25 -29.64 52.08
CA SER A 2 29.13 -29.76 51.15
C SER A 2 28.29 -28.48 51.22
N PHE A 3 28.26 -27.71 50.13
CA PHE A 3 27.43 -26.51 50.00
C PHE A 3 25.93 -26.81 50.14
N PHE A 4 25.52 -28.06 49.91
CA PHE A 4 24.13 -28.51 49.95
C PHE A 4 23.59 -28.83 51.34
N GLY A 5 24.45 -29.11 52.34
CA GLY A 5 24.02 -29.57 53.67
C GLY A 5 23.36 -28.50 54.56
N ARG A 6 23.29 -27.25 54.10
CA ARG A 6 22.77 -26.11 54.88
C ARG A 6 21.51 -25.49 54.29
N LEU A 7 21.17 -25.88 53.07
CA LEU A 7 20.01 -25.35 52.32
C LEU A 7 18.73 -26.15 52.62
N PHE A 8 18.86 -27.40 53.09
CA PHE A 8 17.76 -28.33 53.35
C PHE A 8 17.70 -28.87 54.78
N ASP A 9 18.56 -28.37 55.67
CA ASP A 9 18.58 -28.66 57.12
C ASP A 9 17.48 -27.82 57.81
N PHE A 10 16.22 -28.31 57.75
CA PHE A 10 15.06 -27.57 58.27
C PHE A 10 15.00 -27.61 59.80
N ASN A 11 15.47 -28.70 60.41
CA ASN A 11 15.48 -28.88 61.84
C ASN A 11 16.71 -28.21 62.53
N ARG A 12 17.69 -27.75 61.74
CA ARG A 12 18.89 -27.01 62.14
C ARG A 12 19.84 -27.82 63.02
N ASP A 13 19.85 -29.14 62.86
CA ASP A 13 20.74 -30.04 63.58
C ASP A 13 22.12 -30.18 62.92
N GLY A 14 22.26 -29.66 61.70
CA GLY A 14 23.50 -29.68 60.93
C GLY A 14 23.76 -30.97 60.17
N GLU A 15 22.83 -31.92 60.20
CA GLU A 15 22.73 -33.05 59.28
C GLU A 15 21.56 -32.83 58.31
N THR A 16 21.51 -33.59 57.22
CA THR A 16 20.36 -33.59 56.32
C THR A 16 19.89 -35.02 56.22
N ASP A 17 18.73 -35.32 56.78
CA ASP A 17 18.15 -36.65 56.69
C ASP A 17 17.65 -36.93 55.27
N PHE A 18 17.58 -38.21 54.89
CA PHE A 18 17.03 -38.64 53.60
C PHE A 18 15.62 -38.09 53.35
N SER A 19 14.80 -37.94 54.41
CA SER A 19 13.47 -37.34 54.30
C SER A 19 13.50 -35.83 54.04
N GLU A 20 14.45 -35.10 54.62
CA GLU A 20 14.62 -33.66 54.40
C GLU A 20 15.17 -33.36 53.01
N GLU A 21 16.14 -34.18 52.56
CA GLU A 21 16.66 -34.14 51.19
C GLU A 21 15.53 -34.39 50.17
N LEU A 22 14.72 -35.43 50.38
CA LEU A 22 13.61 -35.76 49.48
C LEU A 22 12.54 -34.66 49.43
N LEU A 23 12.19 -34.05 50.56
CA LEU A 23 11.19 -32.99 50.63
C LEU A 23 11.73 -31.69 50.00
N GLY A 24 12.99 -31.35 50.25
CA GLY A 24 13.67 -30.22 49.62
C GLY A 24 13.77 -30.35 48.10
N LEU A 25 14.13 -31.54 47.62
CA LEU A 25 14.22 -31.85 46.19
C LEU A 25 12.82 -31.91 45.54
N GLY A 26 11.82 -32.40 46.27
CA GLY A 26 10.42 -32.37 45.85
C GLY A 26 9.85 -30.96 45.71
N MET A 27 10.17 -30.05 46.64
CA MET A 27 9.79 -28.63 46.50
C MET A 27 10.52 -27.96 45.33
N ILE A 28 11.80 -28.25 45.12
CA ILE A 28 12.55 -27.73 43.97
C ILE A 28 11.97 -28.27 42.66
N ALA A 29 11.62 -29.54 42.59
CA ALA A 29 10.99 -30.13 41.41
C ALA A 29 9.59 -29.54 41.17
N ALA A 30 8.81 -29.26 42.21
CA ALA A 30 7.51 -28.61 42.09
C ALA A 30 7.62 -27.14 41.66
N VAL A 31 8.59 -26.40 42.21
CA VAL A 31 8.88 -25.02 41.82
C VAL A 31 9.47 -24.96 40.42
N ALA A 32 10.36 -25.88 40.07
CA ALA A 32 10.93 -26.00 38.72
C ALA A 32 9.84 -26.37 37.71
N GLY A 33 8.98 -27.35 38.02
CA GLY A 33 7.85 -27.71 37.15
C GLY A 33 6.83 -26.59 36.98
N ALA A 34 6.53 -25.83 38.03
CA ALA A 34 5.66 -24.65 37.94
C ALA A 34 6.30 -23.48 37.18
N ALA A 35 7.61 -23.26 37.34
CA ALA A 35 8.36 -22.26 36.60
C ALA A 35 8.53 -22.65 35.12
N GLU A 36 8.68 -23.94 34.82
CA GLU A 36 8.68 -24.48 33.45
C GLU A 36 7.31 -24.30 32.78
N GLU A 37 6.20 -24.49 33.51
CA GLU A 37 4.85 -24.20 33.01
C GLU A 37 4.62 -22.70 32.76
N GLU A 38 5.09 -21.80 33.64
CA GLU A 38 5.01 -20.35 33.41
C GLU A 38 5.85 -19.89 32.20
N ASP A 39 7.07 -20.42 32.05
CA ASP A 39 7.95 -20.10 30.92
C ASP A 39 7.36 -20.57 29.58
N GLN A 40 6.63 -21.69 29.59
CA GLN A 40 5.97 -22.24 28.41
C GLN A 40 4.73 -21.43 28.00
N LEU A 41 3.92 -21.00 28.96
CA LEU A 41 2.78 -20.10 28.70
C LEU A 41 3.22 -18.72 28.22
N LEU A 42 4.32 -18.17 28.78
CA LEU A 42 4.88 -16.91 28.31
C LEU A 42 5.36 -17.00 26.86
N ARG A 43 5.95 -18.14 26.46
CA ARG A 43 6.42 -18.38 25.10
C ARG A 43 5.26 -18.55 24.10
N GLU A 44 4.19 -19.25 24.48
CA GLU A 44 2.97 -19.36 23.65
C GLU A 44 2.28 -17.99 23.46
N LEU A 45 2.21 -17.17 24.51
CA LEU A 45 1.58 -15.84 24.45
C LEU A 45 2.41 -14.84 23.63
N ASP A 46 3.74 -14.97 23.65
CA ASP A 46 4.66 -14.20 22.81
C ASP A 46 4.51 -14.59 21.33
N GLU A 47 4.44 -15.89 21.02
CA GLU A 47 4.18 -16.39 19.66
C GLU A 47 2.80 -15.96 19.13
N GLU A 48 1.74 -16.01 19.94
CA GLU A 48 0.38 -15.59 19.55
C GLU A 48 0.31 -14.07 19.29
N LEU A 49 1.03 -13.27 20.09
CA LEU A 49 1.11 -11.82 19.90
C LEU A 49 1.90 -11.44 18.64
N GLU A 50 2.99 -12.16 18.35
CA GLU A 50 3.76 -11.98 17.10
C GLU A 50 2.90 -12.32 15.86
N GLU A 51 2.12 -13.41 15.89
CA GLU A 51 1.20 -13.76 14.78
C GLU A 51 0.10 -12.72 14.59
N GLU A 52 -0.50 -12.19 15.66
CA GLU A 52 -1.56 -11.18 15.57
C GLU A 52 -1.04 -9.83 15.01
N GLU A 53 0.18 -9.42 15.40
CA GLU A 53 0.81 -8.18 14.92
C GLU A 53 1.19 -8.26 13.43
N ASP A 54 1.68 -9.43 12.97
CA ASP A 54 1.96 -9.68 11.55
C ASP A 54 0.68 -9.67 10.69
N GLU A 55 -0.42 -10.25 11.19
CA GLU A 55 -1.70 -10.19 10.49
C GLU A 55 -2.29 -8.77 10.43
N GLU A 56 -2.16 -7.98 11.49
CA GLU A 56 -2.59 -6.58 11.50
C GLU A 56 -1.78 -5.76 10.50
N MET A 57 -0.46 -5.93 10.50
CA MET A 57 0.45 -5.29 9.56
C MET A 57 0.12 -5.70 8.11
N GLU A 58 -0.12 -6.98 7.82
CA GLU A 58 -0.48 -7.43 6.47
C GLU A 58 -1.84 -6.86 6.04
N ARG A 59 -2.83 -6.80 6.94
CA ARG A 59 -4.12 -6.13 6.66
C ARG A 59 -3.94 -4.64 6.38
N ALA A 60 -3.11 -3.94 7.16
CA ALA A 60 -2.84 -2.52 6.99
C ALA A 60 -2.14 -2.22 5.65
N ILE A 61 -1.16 -3.06 5.28
CA ILE A 61 -0.48 -2.98 3.97
C ILE A 61 -1.49 -3.24 2.85
N ARG A 62 -2.32 -4.27 2.96
CA ARG A 62 -3.34 -4.60 1.95
C ARG A 62 -4.39 -3.49 1.81
N ALA A 63 -4.85 -2.91 2.92
CA ALA A 63 -5.78 -1.79 2.92
C ALA A 63 -5.18 -0.54 2.27
N SER A 64 -3.93 -0.21 2.63
CA SER A 64 -3.21 0.93 2.04
C SER A 64 -2.96 0.73 0.55
N LEU A 65 -2.61 -0.49 0.11
CA LEU A 65 -2.43 -0.83 -1.30
C LEU A 65 -3.75 -0.72 -2.07
N ALA A 66 -4.87 -1.14 -1.47
CA ALA A 66 -6.19 -1.00 -2.07
C ALA A 66 -6.61 0.48 -2.18
N GLU A 67 -6.26 1.31 -1.19
CA GLU A 67 -6.52 2.75 -1.22
C GLU A 67 -5.68 3.46 -2.30
N MET A 68 -4.38 3.11 -2.41
CA MET A 68 -3.51 3.61 -3.49
C MET A 68 -3.94 3.08 -4.87
N SER A 69 -4.44 1.85 -4.96
CA SER A 69 -4.97 1.29 -6.21
C SER A 69 -6.34 1.87 -6.58
N SER A 70 -7.08 2.44 -5.62
CA SER A 70 -8.31 3.18 -5.89
C SER A 70 -8.03 4.54 -6.56
N PHE A 71 -6.78 5.02 -6.53
CA PHE A 71 -6.31 6.14 -7.33
C PHE A 71 -6.10 5.64 -8.76
N ASN A 72 -7.18 5.65 -9.53
CA ASN A 72 -7.23 5.05 -10.86
C ASN A 72 -6.48 5.97 -11.83
N ALA A 73 -5.38 5.49 -12.42
CA ALA A 73 -4.65 6.26 -13.45
C ALA A 73 -5.54 6.62 -14.66
N ASP A 74 -6.58 5.81 -14.87
CA ASP A 74 -7.66 6.00 -15.83
C ASP A 74 -8.39 7.36 -15.67
N ASP A 75 -8.54 7.86 -14.44
CA ASP A 75 -9.27 9.10 -14.15
C ASP A 75 -8.50 10.34 -14.66
N TYR A 76 -7.16 10.29 -14.61
CA TYR A 76 -6.30 11.32 -15.22
C TYR A 76 -6.31 11.27 -16.74
N GLU A 77 -6.40 10.07 -17.31
CA GLU A 77 -6.44 9.87 -18.75
C GLU A 77 -7.79 10.33 -19.34
N GLU A 78 -8.90 10.07 -18.64
CA GLU A 78 -10.25 10.52 -19.01
C GLU A 78 -10.42 12.04 -18.91
N GLU A 79 -9.85 12.69 -17.89
CA GLU A 79 -9.82 14.16 -17.79
C GLU A 79 -9.03 14.77 -18.97
N SER A 80 -7.88 14.18 -19.31
CA SER A 80 -7.07 14.59 -20.47
C SER A 80 -7.83 14.43 -21.79
N LYS A 81 -8.47 13.27 -22.03
CA LYS A 81 -9.29 13.02 -23.22
C LYS A 81 -10.49 13.96 -23.30
N SER A 82 -11.09 14.33 -22.17
CA SER A 82 -12.18 15.32 -22.11
C SER A 82 -11.73 16.72 -22.52
N VAL A 83 -10.53 17.14 -22.12
CA VAL A 83 -9.93 18.42 -22.53
C VAL A 83 -9.64 18.41 -24.04
N ILE A 84 -9.11 17.31 -24.58
CA ILE A 84 -8.82 17.16 -26.01
C ILE A 84 -10.12 17.24 -26.82
N ARG A 85 -11.19 16.55 -26.41
CA ARG A 85 -12.52 16.64 -27.07
C ARG A 85 -13.09 18.05 -27.06
N ALA A 86 -12.94 18.78 -25.95
CA ALA A 86 -13.41 20.16 -25.87
C ALA A 86 -12.63 21.08 -26.83
N LYS A 87 -11.32 20.86 -26.98
CA LYS A 87 -10.47 21.59 -27.93
C LYS A 87 -10.79 21.25 -29.38
N LEU A 88 -11.07 19.98 -29.67
CA LEU A 88 -11.50 19.53 -31.00
C LEU A 88 -12.79 20.25 -31.42
N ALA A 89 -13.81 20.26 -30.55
CA ALA A 89 -15.07 20.96 -30.84
C ALA A 89 -14.89 22.47 -31.07
N GLU A 90 -13.94 23.11 -30.36
CA GLU A 90 -13.59 24.53 -30.57
C GLU A 90 -12.95 24.77 -31.95
N LEU A 91 -12.08 23.86 -32.41
CA LEU A 91 -11.43 23.97 -33.72
C LEU A 91 -12.40 23.68 -34.87
N GLU A 92 -13.28 22.70 -34.71
CA GLU A 92 -14.35 22.40 -35.68
C GLU A 92 -15.31 23.60 -35.85
N ASP A 93 -15.72 24.24 -34.76
CA ASP A 93 -16.56 25.45 -34.79
C ASP A 93 -15.84 26.61 -35.51
N LYS A 94 -14.55 26.78 -35.21
CA LYS A 94 -13.72 27.78 -35.88
C LYS A 94 -13.54 27.49 -37.37
N LEU A 95 -13.41 26.23 -37.77
CA LEU A 95 -13.34 25.84 -39.18
C LEU A 95 -14.65 26.18 -39.90
N LEU A 96 -15.80 25.94 -39.25
CA LEU A 96 -17.12 26.31 -39.78
C LEU A 96 -17.29 27.84 -39.95
N ASP A 97 -16.80 28.63 -39.00
CA ASP A 97 -16.74 30.09 -39.13
C ASP A 97 -15.88 30.52 -40.32
N TRP A 98 -14.71 29.89 -40.49
CA TRP A 98 -13.81 30.17 -41.61
C TRP A 98 -14.43 29.78 -42.96
N GLU A 99 -15.12 28.65 -43.04
CA GLU A 99 -15.88 28.25 -44.24
C GLU A 99 -16.97 29.29 -44.60
N CYS A 100 -17.57 29.97 -43.62
CA CYS A 100 -18.52 31.06 -43.86
C CYS A 100 -17.86 32.35 -44.34
N GLU A 101 -16.56 32.53 -44.08
CA GLU A 101 -15.75 33.69 -44.45
C GLU A 101 -14.93 33.47 -45.74
N GLU A 102 -15.25 32.43 -46.53
CA GLU A 102 -14.58 32.14 -47.79
C GLU A 102 -14.53 33.38 -48.71
N PRO A 103 -13.33 33.83 -49.13
CA PRO A 103 -13.20 34.96 -50.04
C PRO A 103 -13.77 34.65 -51.44
N ASP A 104 -14.63 35.54 -51.96
CA ASP A 104 -15.24 35.39 -53.30
C ASP A 104 -14.21 35.29 -54.46
N ASP A 105 -13.01 35.85 -54.27
CA ASP A 105 -11.95 35.87 -55.28
C ASP A 105 -10.86 34.84 -54.97
N VAL A 106 -10.98 33.69 -55.63
CA VAL A 106 -10.10 32.52 -55.49
C VAL A 106 -8.66 32.76 -55.97
N LEU A 107 -8.42 33.82 -56.76
CA LEU A 107 -7.07 34.18 -57.23
C LEU A 107 -6.43 35.28 -56.39
N SER A 108 -7.08 35.67 -55.30
CA SER A 108 -6.58 36.70 -54.40
C SER A 108 -5.62 36.12 -53.36
N SER A 109 -4.64 36.91 -52.96
CA SER A 109 -3.77 36.57 -51.82
C SER A 109 -4.55 36.41 -50.50
N ALA A 110 -5.78 36.91 -50.42
CA ALA A 110 -6.65 36.70 -49.27
C ALA A 110 -7.23 35.28 -49.26
N TYR A 111 -7.56 34.72 -50.42
CA TYR A 111 -7.95 33.32 -50.56
C TYR A 111 -6.76 32.40 -50.24
N ASP A 112 -5.56 32.70 -50.74
CA ASP A 112 -4.35 31.91 -50.41
C ASP A 112 -4.12 31.83 -48.89
N ALA A 113 -4.26 32.96 -48.18
CA ALA A 113 -4.09 33.00 -46.72
C ALA A 113 -5.24 32.31 -45.95
N TRP A 114 -6.45 32.35 -46.50
CA TRP A 114 -7.61 31.65 -45.95
C TRP A 114 -7.46 30.13 -46.12
N GLU A 115 -7.06 29.67 -47.30
CA GLU A 115 -6.81 28.27 -47.61
C GLU A 115 -5.70 27.69 -46.72
N GLU A 116 -4.57 28.40 -46.59
CA GLU A 116 -3.47 28.00 -45.71
C GLU A 116 -3.89 27.94 -44.22
N GLY A 117 -4.77 28.84 -43.78
CA GLY A 117 -5.30 28.81 -42.41
C GLY A 117 -6.34 27.72 -42.18
N ARG A 118 -7.14 27.38 -43.19
CA ARG A 118 -8.07 26.23 -43.14
C ARG A 118 -7.29 24.92 -43.08
N GLU A 119 -6.28 24.75 -43.93
CA GLU A 119 -5.41 23.56 -43.91
C GLU A 119 -4.73 23.36 -42.55
N GLN A 120 -4.23 24.44 -41.92
CA GLN A 120 -3.64 24.35 -40.57
C GLN A 120 -4.66 23.94 -39.50
N LEU A 121 -5.92 24.35 -39.63
CA LEU A 121 -6.98 23.93 -38.70
C LEU A 121 -7.35 22.46 -38.91
N GLU A 122 -7.44 22.00 -40.16
CA GLU A 122 -7.68 20.59 -40.50
C GLU A 122 -6.56 19.68 -39.98
N ASP A 123 -5.29 20.08 -40.14
CA ASP A 123 -4.11 19.35 -39.63
C ASP A 123 -4.15 19.26 -38.10
N ALA A 124 -4.45 20.37 -37.42
CA ALA A 124 -4.57 20.40 -35.96
C ALA A 124 -5.75 19.57 -35.43
N ILE A 125 -6.85 19.47 -36.17
CA ILE A 125 -7.98 18.60 -35.82
C ILE A 125 -7.55 17.13 -35.96
N SER A 126 -6.91 16.76 -37.07
CA SER A 126 -6.42 15.39 -37.31
C SER A 126 -5.43 14.93 -36.23
N ASP A 127 -4.49 15.80 -35.82
CA ASP A 127 -3.54 15.50 -34.74
C ASP A 127 -4.25 15.22 -33.40
N LEU A 128 -5.32 15.96 -33.09
CA LEU A 128 -6.09 15.78 -31.86
C LEU A 128 -7.01 14.55 -31.91
N GLU A 129 -7.52 14.20 -33.08
CA GLU A 129 -8.25 12.95 -33.32
C GLU A 129 -7.35 11.73 -33.12
N ASP A 130 -6.15 11.73 -33.71
CA ASP A 130 -5.17 10.66 -33.55
C ASP A 130 -4.77 10.48 -32.06
N LEU A 131 -4.61 11.58 -31.31
CA LEU A 131 -4.33 11.56 -29.87
C LEU A 131 -5.50 11.01 -29.01
N LEU A 132 -6.73 11.05 -29.53
CA LEU A 132 -7.92 10.51 -28.86
C LEU A 132 -8.10 9.01 -29.10
N ASP A 133 -7.61 8.53 -30.25
CA ASP A 133 -7.69 7.13 -30.68
C ASP A 133 -6.53 6.24 -30.18
N GLU A 134 -5.50 6.84 -29.55
CA GLU A 134 -4.40 6.16 -28.82
C GLU A 134 -4.78 5.76 -27.37
#